data_AF-A0A1D8MSQ9-F1
#
_entry.id   AF-A0A1D8MSQ9-F1
#
_cell.length_a   1.000
_cell.length_b   1.000
_cell.length_c   1.000
_cell.angle_alpha   90.00
_cell.angle_beta   90.00
_cell.angle_gamma   90.00
#
_symmetry.space_group_name_H-M   'P 1'
#
loop_
_entity.id
_entity.type
_entity.pdbx_description
1 polymer ?
#
loop_
_entity_poly.entity_id
_entity_poly.type
_entity_poly.pdbx_seq_one_letter_code
_entity_poly.pdbx_strand_id
1 'polypeptide(L)'
;MAGNSFELGEVLDKKIFWRPRKPPEDNPDDYSINIFFRSYDRNGDEEKINVARVDYKEEHNGIHFDKFYERPPTRVEYIEWDFWETWNKLEESWEDIAEKYLERHGEEQVEIEKVRK
;
A
#
# COMPACT_ATOMS: atom_id res chain seq x y z
N MET A 1 -17.74 4.30 6.47
CA MET A 1 -17.61 2.82 6.58
C MET A 1 -16.14 2.48 6.39
N ALA A 2 -15.52 1.82 7.37
CA ALA A 2 -14.16 1.31 7.18
C ALA A 2 -14.24 0.21 6.10
N GLY A 3 -13.59 0.43 4.96
CA GLY A 3 -13.56 -0.58 3.89
C GLY A 3 -12.92 -1.86 4.40
N ASN A 4 -13.47 -3.01 4.00
CA ASN A 4 -12.94 -4.33 4.38
C ASN A 4 -11.46 -4.41 3.98
N SER A 5 -10.58 -4.69 4.94
CA SER A 5 -9.20 -5.07 4.69
C SER A 5 -9.04 -6.57 4.86
N PHE A 6 -8.17 -7.18 4.08
CA PHE A 6 -7.89 -8.61 4.06
C PHE A 6 -6.44 -8.85 4.49
N GLU A 7 -6.19 -9.87 5.31
CA GLU A 7 -4.82 -10.27 5.65
C GLU A 7 -4.23 -11.00 4.43
N LEU A 8 -3.05 -10.58 3.98
CA LEU A 8 -2.32 -11.23 2.88
C LEU A 8 -1.35 -12.28 3.40
N GLY A 9 -0.67 -11.97 4.51
CA GLY A 9 0.27 -12.85 5.17
C GLY A 9 1.20 -12.09 6.09
N GLU A 10 2.37 -12.67 6.37
CA GLU A 10 3.36 -12.11 7.29
C GLU A 10 4.73 -12.04 6.60
N VAL A 11 5.39 -10.88 6.72
CA VAL A 11 6.73 -10.61 6.17
C VAL A 11 7.54 -9.89 7.24
N LEU A 12 8.75 -10.36 7.55
CA LEU A 12 9.64 -9.78 8.56
C LEU A 12 8.92 -9.41 9.88
N ASP A 13 8.17 -10.37 10.44
CA ASP A 13 7.37 -10.24 11.67
C ASP A 13 6.24 -9.19 11.61
N LYS A 14 5.86 -8.72 10.41
CA LYS A 14 4.75 -7.79 10.19
C LYS A 14 3.63 -8.46 9.41
N LYS A 15 2.43 -8.42 10.00
CA LYS A 15 1.19 -8.81 9.29
C LYS A 15 0.86 -7.77 8.24
N ILE A 16 0.78 -8.22 7.00
CA ILE A 16 0.50 -7.40 5.83
C ILE A 16 -0.98 -7.52 5.47
N PHE A 17 -1.58 -6.37 5.19
CA PHE A 17 -2.99 -6.24 4.87
C PHE A 17 -3.17 -5.57 3.52
N TRP A 18 -4.20 -6.04 2.83
CA TRP A 18 -4.74 -5.46 1.62
C TRP A 18 -6.01 -4.68 1.94
N ARG A 19 -6.20 -3.50 1.33
CA ARG A 19 -7.49 -2.81 1.33
C ARG A 19 -7.86 -2.32 -0.08
N PRO A 20 -8.84 -2.93 -0.74
CA PRO A 20 -9.33 -2.44 -2.02
C PRO A 20 -10.46 -1.43 -1.79
N ARG A 21 -10.47 -0.38 -2.59
CA ARG A 21 -11.63 0.47 -2.83
C ARG A 21 -12.01 0.24 -4.27
N LYS A 22 -13.11 -0.49 -4.47
CA LYS A 22 -13.71 -0.65 -5.78
C LYS A 22 -14.16 0.71 -6.32
N PRO A 23 -14.08 0.91 -7.63
CA PRO A 23 -14.62 2.11 -8.24
C PRO A 23 -16.14 2.19 -8.04
N PRO A 24 -16.70 3.39 -7.87
CA PRO A 24 -18.14 3.59 -7.87
C PRO A 24 -18.73 3.38 -9.27
N GLU A 25 -20.03 3.04 -9.37
CA GLU A 25 -20.68 2.70 -10.66
C GLU A 25 -20.66 3.86 -11.66
N ASP A 26 -20.68 5.10 -11.17
CA ASP A 26 -20.68 6.34 -11.94
C ASP A 26 -19.28 6.86 -12.28
N ASN A 27 -18.23 6.28 -11.69
CA ASN A 27 -16.84 6.59 -12.03
C ASN A 27 -15.99 5.29 -11.96
N PRO A 28 -15.98 4.47 -13.04
CA PRO A 28 -15.28 3.19 -13.06
C PRO A 28 -13.76 3.31 -12.89
N ASP A 29 -13.23 4.53 -13.04
CA ASP A 29 -11.81 4.79 -12.96
C ASP A 29 -11.38 5.26 -11.55
N ASP A 30 -12.27 5.74 -10.67
CA ASP A 30 -11.91 6.14 -9.29
C ASP A 30 -11.74 4.94 -8.34
N TYR A 31 -10.62 4.22 -8.48
CA TYR A 31 -10.27 3.09 -7.63
C TYR A 31 -8.98 3.31 -6.83
N SER A 32 -8.84 2.54 -5.75
CA SER A 32 -7.56 2.48 -5.02
C SER A 32 -7.31 1.12 -4.42
N ILE A 33 -6.08 0.61 -4.50
CA ILE A 33 -5.65 -0.60 -3.82
C ILE A 33 -4.45 -0.25 -2.93
N ASN A 34 -4.52 -0.65 -1.66
CA ASN A 34 -3.52 -0.30 -0.67
C ASN A 34 -3.02 -1.56 0.05
N ILE A 35 -1.70 -1.71 0.09
CA ILE A 35 -0.98 -2.69 0.90
C ILE A 35 -0.37 -1.94 2.09
N PHE A 36 -0.66 -2.38 3.30
CA PHE A 36 -0.19 -1.74 4.53
C PHE A 36 0.06 -2.77 5.64
N PHE A 37 0.84 -2.38 6.64
CA PHE A 37 0.86 -3.05 7.93
C PHE A 37 0.41 -2.08 9.03
N ARG A 38 0.03 -2.64 10.17
CA ARG A 38 -0.33 -1.84 11.36
C ARG A 38 0.90 -1.73 12.25
N SER A 39 1.18 -0.50 12.67
CA SER A 39 2.19 -0.18 13.68
C SER A 39 1.53 0.58 14.82
N TYR A 40 2.28 0.90 15.85
CA TYR A 40 1.84 1.79 16.92
C TYR A 40 2.79 2.98 17.01
N ASP A 41 2.23 4.17 17.14
CA ASP A 41 3.03 5.38 17.32
C ASP A 41 3.63 5.45 18.75
N ARG A 42 4.34 6.54 19.05
CA ARG A 42 4.96 6.75 20.37
C ARG A 42 3.94 6.92 21.51
N ASN A 43 2.68 7.22 21.19
CA ASN A 43 1.61 7.38 22.15
C ASN A 43 0.81 6.07 22.35
N GLY A 44 1.12 5.03 21.56
CA GLY A 44 0.41 3.75 21.58
C GLY A 44 -0.86 3.74 20.73
N ASP A 45 -1.05 4.73 19.87
CA ASP A 45 -2.15 4.78 18.91
C ASP A 45 -1.81 3.92 17.68
N GLU A 46 -2.78 3.12 17.20
CA GLU A 46 -2.60 2.29 16.00
C GLU A 46 -2.44 3.19 14.76
N GLU A 47 -1.35 3.01 14.03
CA GLU A 47 -1.07 3.66 12.76
C GLU A 47 -1.06 2.64 11.61
N LYS A 48 -1.56 3.06 10.44
CA LYS A 48 -1.44 2.27 9.21
C LYS A 48 -0.28 2.78 8.38
N ILE A 49 0.76 1.96 8.28
CA ILE A 49 1.91 2.26 7.45
C ILE A 49 1.67 1.67 6.07
N ASN A 50 1.33 2.54 5.11
CA ASN A 50 1.21 2.13 3.71
C ASN A 50 2.58 1.69 3.21
N VAL A 51 2.63 0.47 2.67
CA VAL A 51 3.76 -0.13 1.96
C VAL A 51 3.68 0.26 0.49
N ALA A 52 2.51 0.09 -0.11
CA ALA A 52 2.23 0.49 -1.49
C ALA A 52 0.77 0.92 -1.61
N ARG A 53 0.53 1.92 -2.45
CA ARG A 53 -0.81 2.30 -2.85
C ARG A 53 -0.83 2.60 -4.34
N VAL A 54 -1.81 2.04 -5.00
CA VAL A 54 -2.10 2.30 -6.41
C VAL A 54 -3.50 2.87 -6.47
N ASP A 55 -3.64 4.11 -6.89
CA ASP A 55 -4.94 4.74 -7.13
C ASP A 55 -5.01 5.38 -8.51
N TYR A 56 -6.18 5.32 -9.11
CA TYR A 56 -6.46 6.08 -10.32
C TYR A 56 -7.35 7.27 -9.96
N LYS A 57 -6.98 8.43 -10.47
CA LYS A 57 -7.77 9.66 -10.35
C LYS A 57 -7.86 10.33 -11.71
N GLU A 58 -9.08 10.55 -12.16
CA GLU A 58 -9.39 11.26 -13.40
C GLU A 58 -8.74 12.66 -13.45
N GLU A 59 -8.69 13.36 -12.31
CA GLU A 59 -8.05 14.68 -12.15
C GLU A 59 -6.55 14.70 -12.50
N HIS A 60 -5.89 13.54 -12.46
CA HIS A 60 -4.47 13.37 -12.77
C HIS A 60 -4.22 12.52 -14.02
N ASN A 61 -5.29 12.07 -14.68
CA ASN A 61 -5.29 11.32 -15.93
C ASN A 61 -4.36 10.09 -15.91
N GLY A 62 -4.31 9.34 -14.80
CA GLY A 62 -3.46 8.15 -14.73
C GLY A 62 -3.36 7.51 -13.35
N ILE A 63 -2.61 6.41 -13.30
CA ILE A 63 -2.31 5.67 -12.08
C ILE A 63 -1.24 6.39 -11.25
N HIS A 64 -1.54 6.54 -9.98
CA HIS A 64 -0.62 7.02 -8.96
C HIS A 64 -0.10 5.88 -8.13
N PHE A 65 1.22 5.73 -8.16
CA PHE A 65 1.98 4.83 -7.31
C PHE A 65 2.52 5.60 -6.11
N ASP A 66 1.90 5.44 -4.95
CA ASP A 66 2.43 5.93 -3.69
C ASP A 66 3.25 4.81 -3.02
N LYS A 67 4.51 5.10 -2.70
CA LYS A 67 5.47 4.20 -2.04
C LYS A 67 5.81 2.88 -2.78
N PHE A 68 5.60 2.80 -4.10
CA PHE A 68 6.01 1.64 -4.89
C PHE A 68 7.54 1.57 -4.98
N TYR A 69 8.13 0.45 -4.56
CA TYR A 69 9.59 0.27 -4.51
C TYR A 69 10.14 -0.04 -5.90
N GLU A 70 10.45 1.02 -6.66
CA GLU A 70 11.61 1.20 -7.53
C GLU A 70 11.53 2.62 -8.11
N ARG A 71 12.43 3.51 -7.63
CA ARG A 71 12.70 4.93 -7.99
C ARG A 71 11.58 5.81 -8.63
N PRO A 72 11.36 7.04 -8.11
CA PRO A 72 10.73 8.07 -8.95
C PRO A 72 11.71 8.49 -10.06
N PRO A 73 11.19 8.85 -11.24
CA PRO A 73 11.24 10.26 -11.58
C PRO A 73 9.91 10.72 -12.17
N THR A 74 9.40 11.85 -11.68
CA THR A 74 8.81 12.96 -12.46
C THR A 74 8.51 12.68 -13.94
N ARG A 75 7.61 11.74 -14.20
CA ARG A 75 6.81 11.52 -15.39
C ARG A 75 5.92 10.35 -15.04
N VAL A 76 4.67 10.66 -14.79
CA VAL A 76 3.57 9.70 -14.90
C VAL A 76 3.74 9.07 -16.28
N GLU A 77 4.35 7.89 -16.36
CA GLU A 77 4.09 7.04 -17.50
C GLU A 77 2.61 6.71 -17.37
N TYR A 78 1.83 7.04 -18.41
CA TYR A 78 0.41 6.75 -18.47
C TYR A 78 0.26 5.23 -18.56
N ILE A 79 0.37 4.58 -17.41
CA ILE A 79 0.08 3.17 -17.26
C ILE A 79 -1.45 3.11 -17.12
N GLU A 80 -2.10 2.62 -18.15
CA GLU A 80 -3.54 2.32 -18.13
C GLU A 80 -3.69 0.88 -17.62
N TRP A 81 -3.85 0.72 -16.30
CA TRP A 81 -4.38 -0.52 -15.72
C TRP A 81 -5.78 -0.26 -15.18
N ASP A 82 -6.68 -1.21 -15.37
CA ASP A 82 -7.96 -1.19 -14.68
C ASP A 82 -7.83 -1.68 -13.22
N PHE A 83 -8.95 -1.66 -12.50
CA PHE A 83 -9.00 -2.14 -11.11
C PHE A 83 -8.54 -3.60 -10.95
N TRP A 84 -8.93 -4.49 -11.88
CA TRP A 84 -8.63 -5.92 -11.79
C TRP A 84 -7.20 -6.24 -12.22
N GLU A 85 -6.67 -5.52 -13.20
CA GLU A 85 -5.26 -5.61 -13.57
C GLU A 85 -4.37 -5.12 -12.43
N THR A 86 -4.74 -4.00 -11.80
CA THR A 86 -4.03 -3.50 -10.61
C THR A 86 -4.13 -4.48 -9.46
N TRP A 87 -5.30 -5.10 -9.26
CA TRP A 87 -5.49 -6.15 -8.27
C TRP A 87 -4.50 -7.30 -8.52
N ASN A 88 -4.57 -7.93 -9.69
CA ASN A 88 -3.77 -9.12 -9.99
C ASN A 88 -2.27 -8.84 -9.84
N LYS A 89 -1.80 -7.68 -10.34
CA LYS A 89 -0.39 -7.30 -10.21
C LYS A 89 0.07 -7.16 -8.76
N LEU A 90 -0.74 -6.53 -7.91
CA LEU A 90 -0.41 -6.40 -6.49
C LEU A 90 -0.52 -7.75 -5.77
N GLU A 91 -1.48 -8.59 -6.13
CA GLU A 91 -1.64 -9.94 -5.56
C GLU A 91 -0.45 -10.86 -5.89
N GLU A 92 0.13 -10.73 -7.08
CA GLU A 92 1.29 -11.53 -7.48
C GLU A 92 2.61 -11.05 -6.88
N SER A 93 2.69 -9.80 -6.40
CA SER A 93 3.96 -9.16 -6.01
C SER A 93 3.99 -8.60 -4.59
N TRP A 94 2.92 -8.75 -3.80
CA TRP A 94 2.83 -8.10 -2.49
C TRP A 94 3.92 -8.53 -1.51
N GLU A 95 4.39 -9.78 -1.56
CA GLU A 95 5.45 -10.29 -0.67
C GLU A 95 6.77 -9.56 -0.93
N ASP A 96 7.17 -9.43 -2.20
CA ASP A 96 8.39 -8.74 -2.63
C ASP A 96 8.32 -7.23 -2.32
N ILE A 97 7.17 -6.60 -2.56
CA ILE A 97 6.91 -5.20 -2.19
C ILE A 97 6.99 -5.02 -0.67
N ALA A 98 6.32 -5.91 0.06
CA ALA A 98 6.42 -6.25 1.48
C ALA A 98 7.83 -6.12 2.05
N GLU A 99 8.63 -7.08 1.63
CA GLU A 99 9.98 -7.35 2.08
C GLU A 99 10.87 -6.16 1.81
N LYS A 100 10.91 -5.66 0.57
CA LYS A 100 11.78 -4.53 0.20
C LYS A 100 11.46 -3.25 0.96
N TYR A 101 10.18 -2.95 1.20
CA TYR A 101 9.81 -1.80 2.02
C TYR A 101 10.33 -1.95 3.45
N LEU A 102 10.12 -3.12 4.05
CA LEU A 102 10.51 -3.42 5.42
C LEU A 102 12.03 -3.53 5.60
N GLU A 103 12.76 -4.05 4.62
CA GLU A 103 14.23 -4.04 4.64
C GLU A 103 14.78 -2.61 4.66
N ARG A 104 14.13 -1.69 3.94
CA ARG A 104 14.60 -0.30 3.82
C ARG A 104 14.12 0.62 4.94
N HIS A 105 12.92 0.38 5.47
CA HIS A 105 12.25 1.27 6.42
C HIS A 105 11.90 0.61 7.76
N GLY A 106 12.08 -0.71 7.89
CA GLY A 106 11.73 -1.47 9.09
C GLY A 106 12.60 -1.13 10.29
N GLU A 107 13.87 -0.76 10.10
CA GLU A 107 14.76 -0.38 11.22
C GLU A 107 14.25 0.84 11.99
N GLU A 108 13.75 1.87 11.29
CA GLU A 108 13.16 3.08 11.89
C GLU A 108 11.93 2.74 12.77
N GLN A 109 11.19 1.69 12.39
CA GLN A 109 10.00 1.24 13.11
C GLN A 109 10.34 0.33 14.29
N VAL A 110 11.36 -0.52 14.17
CA VAL A 110 11.87 -1.37 15.26
C VAL A 110 12.45 -0.52 16.40
N GLU A 111 13.10 0.61 16.11
CA GLU A 111 13.57 1.52 17.15
C GLU A 111 12.42 2.12 17.97
N ILE A 112 11.31 2.50 17.34
CA ILE A 112 10.11 3.00 18.03
C ILE A 112 9.52 1.91 18.94
N GLU A 113 9.43 0.67 18.46
CA GLU A 113 8.91 -0.46 19.26
C GLU A 113 9.84 -0.86 20.42
N LYS A 114 11.16 -0.70 20.27
CA LYS A 114 12.14 -0.99 21.33
C LYS A 114 12.10 0.03 22.47
N VAL A 115 11.88 1.32 22.19
CA VAL A 115 11.75 2.38 23.22
C VAL A 115 10.58 2.11 24.19
N ARG A 116 9.63 1.26 23.78
CA ARG A 116 8.46 0.87 24.57
C ARG A 116 8.70 -0.30 25.53
N LYS A 117 9.75 -1.11 25.35
CA LYS A 117 10.08 -2.25 26.23
C LYS A 117 10.91 -1.82 27.43
#